data_AF-A0A5C8Q181-F1
#
_entry.id   AF-A0A5C8Q181-F1
#
_cell.length_a   1.000
_cell.length_b   1.000
_cell.length_c   1.000
_cell.angle_alpha   90.00
_cell.angle_beta   90.00
_cell.angle_gamma   90.00
#
_symmetry.space_group_name_H-M   'P 1'
#
loop_
_entity.id
_entity.type
_entity.pdbx_description
1 polymer ?
#
loop_
_entity_poly.entity_id
_entity_poly.type
_entity_poly.pdbx_seq_one_letter_code
_entity_poly.pdbx_strand_id
1 'polypeptide(L)'
;MNLPTRGPGRILALLEAQARATAWPADPSWPLRLAEDLVELGADWRESAQVCADAAWAARAVGHSVLGLISPEQVAAAGPDPVTARTYRHLYLSALRFDFRTRTLQEFVEQLPSGGRASLDCYSRALYAFALLGQSHEVGLALMDEVLAAAGDHAKTRHVLLHGLWLGQDLDRGAERLLALSSGPPFDNGNDPIALFRMAGALRRLGRYDEGLTAIDRALDLLPPGDLTVHADLVREHSLISATRDIDRRPRARTGGTAS
;
A
#
# COMPACT_ATOMS: atom_id res chain seq x y z
N MET A 1 1.78 30.60 -8.93
CA MET A 1 0.75 29.66 -8.44
C MET A 1 1.09 29.39 -6.98
N ASN A 2 0.45 30.11 -6.05
CA ASN A 2 0.76 29.98 -4.62
C ASN A 2 0.25 28.62 -4.14
N LEU A 3 1.15 27.75 -3.71
CA LEU A 3 0.78 26.58 -2.92
C LEU A 3 0.12 27.11 -1.64
N PRO A 4 -1.12 26.72 -1.31
CA PRO A 4 -1.73 27.12 -0.06
C PRO A 4 -0.85 26.57 1.07
N THR A 5 -0.25 27.48 1.84
CA THR A 5 0.48 27.16 3.08
C THR A 5 -0.47 26.39 3.99
N ARG A 6 -0.20 25.09 4.16
CA ARG A 6 -0.97 24.18 4.99
C ARG A 6 -0.85 24.64 6.45
N GLY A 7 -1.91 25.25 6.97
CA GLY A 7 -1.97 25.69 8.36
C GLY A 7 -2.17 24.50 9.32
N PRO A 8 -1.72 24.62 10.59
CA PRO A 8 -1.96 23.59 11.63
C PRO A 8 -3.42 23.16 11.74
N GLY A 9 -4.38 24.08 11.54
CA GLY A 9 -5.81 23.79 11.57
C GLY A 9 -6.28 22.85 10.46
N ARG A 10 -5.64 22.85 9.28
CA ARG A 10 -5.99 21.94 8.19
C ARG A 10 -5.58 20.50 8.49
N ILE A 11 -4.38 20.33 9.06
CA ILE A 11 -3.88 19.01 9.48
C ILE A 11 -4.79 18.44 10.58
N LEU A 12 -5.14 19.27 11.57
CA LEU A 12 -6.05 18.87 12.64
C LEU A 12 -7.42 18.44 12.09
N ALA A 13 -8.01 19.23 11.17
CA ALA A 13 -9.30 18.90 10.59
C ALA A 13 -9.30 17.57 9.80
N LEU A 14 -8.21 17.26 9.08
CA LEU A 14 -8.04 15.96 8.41
C LEU A 14 -7.92 14.80 9.41
N LEU A 15 -7.20 15.00 10.52
CA LEU A 15 -7.09 14.02 11.59
C LEU A 15 -8.44 13.77 12.28
N GLU A 16 -9.24 14.82 12.47
CA GLU A 16 -10.59 14.71 13.03
C GLU A 16 -11.54 13.96 12.09
N ALA A 17 -11.51 14.25 10.78
CA ALA A 17 -12.28 13.51 9.77
C ALA A 17 -11.89 12.03 9.75
N GLN A 18 -10.58 11.74 9.80
CA GLN A 18 -10.07 10.37 9.92
C GLN A 18 -10.56 9.69 11.21
N ALA A 19 -10.43 10.35 12.35
CA ALA A 19 -10.85 9.82 13.64
C ALA A 19 -12.35 9.47 13.62
N ARG A 20 -13.20 10.36 13.10
CA ARG A 20 -14.65 10.11 12.93
C ARG A 20 -14.94 8.91 12.04
N ALA A 21 -14.26 8.80 10.90
CA ALA A 21 -14.42 7.67 9.98
C ALA A 21 -14.03 6.33 10.63
N THR A 22 -13.06 6.34 11.55
CA THR A 22 -12.58 5.13 12.24
C THR A 22 -13.27 4.83 13.57
N ALA A 23 -14.04 5.77 14.14
CA ALA A 23 -14.64 5.61 15.46
C ALA A 23 -15.75 4.55 15.49
N TRP A 24 -16.58 4.50 14.43
CA TRP A 24 -17.74 3.61 14.35
C TRP A 24 -17.78 2.87 13.01
N PRO A 25 -16.86 1.92 12.79
CA PRO A 25 -16.74 1.22 11.51
C PRO A 25 -17.96 0.34 11.18
N ALA A 26 -18.78 0.00 12.18
CA ALA A 26 -20.06 -0.69 12.00
C ALA A 26 -21.18 0.19 11.42
N ASP A 27 -21.04 1.52 11.46
CA ASP A 27 -22.03 2.44 10.91
C ASP A 27 -21.90 2.51 9.37
N PRO A 28 -22.88 2.02 8.60
CA PRO A 28 -22.75 1.94 7.14
C PRO A 28 -22.66 3.32 6.45
N SER A 29 -22.96 4.41 7.14
CA SER A 29 -22.92 5.77 6.59
C SER A 29 -21.58 6.49 6.76
N TRP A 30 -20.58 5.87 7.43
CA TRP A 30 -19.27 6.51 7.60
C TRP A 30 -18.55 6.86 6.29
N PRO A 31 -18.65 6.09 5.18
CA PRO A 31 -17.98 6.48 3.94
C PRO A 31 -18.55 7.75 3.33
N LEU A 32 -19.88 7.93 3.43
CA LEU A 32 -20.57 9.13 2.96
C LEU A 32 -20.16 10.35 3.80
N ARG A 33 -20.18 10.24 5.13
CA ARG A 33 -19.74 11.33 6.00
C ARG A 33 -18.28 11.71 5.80
N LEU A 34 -17.41 10.73 5.57
CA LEU A 34 -16.02 11.01 5.23
C LEU A 34 -15.92 11.75 3.88
N ALA A 35 -16.76 11.41 2.89
CA ALA A 35 -16.81 12.16 1.65
C ALA A 35 -17.27 13.61 1.87
N GLU A 36 -18.31 13.83 2.67
CA GLU A 36 -18.80 15.16 3.07
C GLU A 36 -17.71 15.97 3.77
N ASP A 37 -17.02 15.38 4.77
CA ASP A 37 -15.89 16.00 5.47
C ASP A 37 -14.79 16.43 4.47
N LEU A 38 -14.42 15.56 3.53
CA LEU A 38 -13.37 15.86 2.55
C LEU A 38 -13.82 16.91 1.51
N VAL A 39 -15.11 16.97 1.18
CA VAL A 39 -15.71 18.01 0.34
C VAL A 39 -15.62 19.36 1.05
N GLU A 40 -16.04 19.45 2.31
CA GLU A 40 -15.98 20.67 3.11
C GLU A 40 -14.55 21.20 3.24
N LEU A 41 -13.58 20.29 3.39
CA LEU A 41 -12.16 20.63 3.45
C LEU A 41 -11.54 20.98 2.09
N GLY A 42 -12.25 20.76 0.97
CA GLY A 42 -11.70 20.88 -0.37
C GLY A 42 -10.44 20.03 -0.53
N ALA A 43 -10.47 18.79 -0.05
CA ALA A 43 -9.30 17.92 0.04
C ALA A 43 -8.69 17.66 -1.35
N ASP A 44 -7.37 17.69 -1.44
CA ASP A 44 -6.68 17.25 -2.66
C ASP A 44 -6.54 15.71 -2.70
N TRP A 45 -5.89 15.18 -3.72
CA TRP A 45 -5.72 13.72 -3.84
C TRP A 45 -4.77 13.15 -2.79
N ARG A 46 -3.81 13.95 -2.30
CA ARG A 46 -2.82 13.52 -1.29
C ARG A 46 -3.50 13.36 0.06
N GLU A 47 -4.34 14.34 0.40
CA GLU A 47 -5.12 14.35 1.63
C GLU A 47 -6.18 13.25 1.63
N SER A 48 -6.90 13.09 0.52
CA SER A 48 -7.85 11.99 0.33
C SER A 48 -7.14 10.62 0.46
N ALA A 49 -5.98 10.45 -0.19
CA ALA A 49 -5.21 9.20 -0.09
C ALA A 49 -4.76 8.90 1.34
N GLN A 50 -4.34 9.91 2.12
CA GLN A 50 -3.96 9.74 3.52
C GLN A 50 -5.15 9.24 4.36
N VAL A 51 -6.26 9.97 4.34
CA VAL A 51 -7.40 9.68 5.21
C VAL A 51 -8.12 8.40 4.77
N CYS A 52 -8.36 8.22 3.46
CA CYS A 52 -9.09 7.06 2.96
C CYS A 52 -8.32 5.74 3.14
N ALA A 53 -6.99 5.74 2.95
CA ALA A 53 -6.20 4.53 3.16
C ALA A 53 -6.24 4.06 4.62
N ASP A 54 -6.14 4.99 5.56
CA ASP A 54 -6.17 4.69 6.99
C ASP A 54 -7.55 4.27 7.45
N ALA A 55 -8.60 4.96 7.00
CA ALA A 55 -9.99 4.59 7.30
C ALA A 55 -10.33 3.19 6.76
N ALA A 56 -9.94 2.88 5.52
CA ALA A 56 -10.16 1.56 4.92
C ALA A 56 -9.41 0.45 5.66
N TRP A 57 -8.17 0.71 6.11
CA TRP A 57 -7.41 -0.25 6.92
C TRP A 57 -8.07 -0.49 8.28
N ALA A 58 -8.43 0.58 9.00
CA ALA A 58 -9.05 0.49 10.32
C ALA A 58 -10.38 -0.27 10.27
N ALA A 59 -11.23 0.04 9.30
CA ALA A 59 -12.50 -0.64 9.10
C ALA A 59 -12.30 -2.15 8.80
N ARG A 60 -11.31 -2.48 7.95
CA ARG A 60 -10.94 -3.88 7.67
C ARG A 60 -10.42 -4.61 8.92
N ALA A 61 -9.57 -3.97 9.72
CA ALA A 61 -8.94 -4.58 10.90
C ALA A 61 -9.96 -5.06 11.95
N VAL A 62 -11.15 -4.46 11.98
CA VAL A 62 -12.24 -4.86 12.86
C VAL A 62 -13.38 -5.62 12.16
N GLY A 63 -13.16 -6.09 10.93
CA GLY A 63 -14.12 -6.93 10.19
C GLY A 63 -15.23 -6.19 9.46
N HIS A 64 -15.14 -4.87 9.32
CA HIS A 64 -16.13 -4.01 8.65
C HIS A 64 -15.59 -3.42 7.35
N SER A 65 -15.15 -4.26 6.42
CA SER A 65 -14.56 -3.82 5.15
C SER A 65 -15.48 -2.91 4.35
N VAL A 66 -14.91 -1.85 3.76
CA VAL A 66 -15.58 -0.92 2.83
C VAL A 66 -16.28 -1.65 1.68
N LEU A 67 -15.77 -2.82 1.27
CA LEU A 67 -16.35 -3.59 0.16
C LEU A 67 -17.79 -4.05 0.42
N GLY A 68 -18.25 -4.05 1.67
CA GLY A 68 -19.65 -4.30 2.04
C GLY A 68 -20.54 -3.04 2.05
N LEU A 69 -19.95 -1.85 1.89
CA LEU A 69 -20.62 -0.56 2.02
C LEU A 69 -20.68 0.23 0.71
N ILE A 70 -19.68 0.06 -0.17
CA ILE A 70 -19.58 0.76 -1.45
C ILE A 70 -19.53 -0.27 -2.58
N SER A 71 -20.46 -0.14 -3.53
CA SER A 71 -20.51 -1.00 -4.72
C SER A 71 -19.58 -0.50 -5.84
N PRO A 72 -19.07 -1.38 -6.71
CA PRO A 72 -18.25 -0.95 -7.86
C PRO A 72 -19.00 0.00 -8.79
N GLU A 73 -20.32 -0.15 -8.97
CA GLU A 73 -21.14 0.74 -9.79
C GLU A 73 -21.15 2.16 -9.22
N GLN A 74 -21.24 2.30 -7.88
CA GLN A 74 -21.17 3.62 -7.22
C GLN A 74 -19.80 4.28 -7.43
N VAL A 75 -18.72 3.50 -7.46
CA VAL A 75 -17.35 4.00 -7.66
C VAL A 75 -17.08 4.38 -9.12
N ALA A 76 -17.69 3.65 -10.06
CA ALA A 76 -17.55 3.88 -11.50
C ALA A 76 -18.42 5.06 -11.98
N ALA A 77 -19.52 5.35 -11.29
CA ALA A 77 -20.40 6.46 -11.63
C ALA A 77 -19.71 7.83 -11.50
N ALA A 78 -20.14 8.79 -12.32
CA ALA A 78 -19.82 10.19 -12.08
C ALA A 78 -20.55 10.63 -10.81
N GLY A 79 -19.81 10.69 -9.69
CA GLY A 79 -20.34 11.15 -8.40
C GLY A 79 -20.87 12.59 -8.47
N PRO A 80 -21.54 13.06 -7.40
CA PRO A 80 -22.12 14.40 -7.35
C PRO A 80 -21.07 15.51 -7.49
N ASP A 81 -19.84 15.23 -7.09
CA ASP A 81 -18.69 16.12 -7.22
C ASP A 81 -17.37 15.30 -7.32
N PRO A 82 -16.27 15.93 -7.79
CA PRO A 82 -14.99 15.25 -7.96
C PRO A 82 -14.35 14.74 -6.65
N VAL A 83 -14.60 15.38 -5.51
CA VAL A 83 -14.03 14.98 -4.22
C VAL A 83 -14.73 13.72 -3.72
N THR A 84 -16.07 13.69 -3.73
CA THR A 84 -16.85 12.50 -3.38
C THR A 84 -16.49 11.30 -4.26
N ALA A 85 -16.42 11.49 -5.58
CA ALA A 85 -16.05 10.41 -6.50
C ALA A 85 -14.65 9.85 -6.22
N ARG A 86 -13.69 10.73 -5.89
CA ARG A 86 -12.33 10.33 -5.52
C ARG A 86 -12.30 9.62 -4.16
N THR A 87 -13.03 10.09 -3.16
CA THR A 87 -13.12 9.45 -1.84
C THR A 87 -13.60 8.01 -1.97
N TYR A 88 -14.71 7.78 -2.68
CA TYR A 88 -15.24 6.42 -2.87
C TYR A 88 -14.26 5.53 -3.63
N ARG A 89 -13.59 6.08 -4.65
CA ARG A 89 -12.54 5.35 -5.38
C ARG A 89 -11.35 4.98 -4.48
N HIS A 90 -10.84 5.92 -3.70
CA HIS A 90 -9.71 5.68 -2.81
C HIS A 90 -10.05 4.66 -1.73
N LEU A 91 -11.26 4.73 -1.14
CA LEU A 91 -11.74 3.76 -0.16
C LEU A 91 -11.89 2.37 -0.76
N TYR A 92 -12.62 2.25 -1.88
CA TYR A 92 -12.91 0.97 -2.52
C TYR A 92 -11.64 0.26 -3.01
N LEU A 93 -10.79 0.97 -3.75
CA LEU A 93 -9.55 0.39 -4.29
C LEU A 93 -8.53 0.09 -3.17
N SER A 94 -8.46 0.90 -2.10
CA SER A 94 -7.61 0.58 -0.95
C SER A 94 -8.07 -0.69 -0.24
N ALA A 95 -9.38 -0.90 -0.12
CA ALA A 95 -9.93 -2.12 0.46
C ALA A 95 -9.59 -3.36 -0.39
N LEU A 96 -9.73 -3.28 -1.72
CA LEU A 96 -9.26 -4.34 -2.63
C LEU A 96 -7.77 -4.62 -2.46
N ARG A 97 -6.93 -3.58 -2.28
CA ARG A 97 -5.50 -3.72 -2.01
C ARG A 97 -5.23 -4.50 -0.72
N PHE A 98 -5.90 -4.16 0.37
CA PHE A 98 -5.69 -4.81 1.66
C PHE A 98 -6.18 -6.26 1.70
N ASP A 99 -7.14 -6.61 0.85
CA ASP A 99 -7.64 -7.98 0.67
C ASP A 99 -6.92 -8.73 -0.47
N PHE A 100 -5.86 -8.16 -1.03
CA PHE A 100 -5.08 -8.75 -2.12
C PHE A 100 -5.90 -9.11 -3.36
N ARG A 101 -7.03 -8.43 -3.60
CA ARG A 101 -7.92 -8.65 -4.75
C ARG A 101 -7.39 -7.97 -6.01
N THR A 102 -6.16 -8.32 -6.40
CA THR A 102 -5.43 -7.69 -7.52
C THR A 102 -6.18 -7.79 -8.84
N ARG A 103 -6.70 -8.98 -9.17
CA ARG A 103 -7.50 -9.19 -10.39
C ARG A 103 -8.75 -8.31 -10.44
N THR A 104 -9.53 -8.29 -9.36
CA THR A 104 -10.74 -7.45 -9.26
C THR A 104 -10.41 -5.97 -9.39
N LEU A 105 -9.30 -5.52 -8.78
CA LEU A 105 -8.86 -4.14 -8.88
C LEU A 105 -8.45 -3.78 -10.31
N GLN A 106 -7.66 -4.65 -10.96
CA GLN A 106 -7.32 -4.49 -12.37
C GLN A 106 -8.59 -4.39 -13.22
N GLU A 107 -9.44 -5.42 -13.19
CA GLU A 107 -10.68 -5.50 -13.98
C GLU A 107 -11.55 -4.26 -13.81
N PHE A 108 -11.75 -3.81 -12.57
CA PHE A 108 -12.50 -2.58 -12.28
C PHE A 108 -11.92 -1.37 -13.02
N VAL A 109 -10.60 -1.16 -12.96
CA VAL A 109 -9.94 -0.01 -13.60
C VAL A 109 -9.97 -0.12 -15.13
N GLU A 110 -9.88 -1.32 -15.70
CA GLU A 110 -9.92 -1.52 -17.15
C GLU A 110 -11.33 -1.37 -17.74
N GLN A 111 -12.36 -1.59 -16.92
CA GLN A 111 -13.76 -1.46 -17.30
C GLN A 111 -14.35 -0.07 -17.06
N LEU A 112 -13.56 0.88 -16.53
CA LEU A 112 -14.01 2.26 -16.40
C LEU A 112 -14.44 2.82 -17.78
N PRO A 113 -15.51 3.64 -17.84
CA PRO A 113 -15.94 4.27 -19.08
C PRO A 113 -14.82 5.05 -19.77
N SER A 114 -14.95 5.27 -21.09
CA SER A 114 -13.97 5.97 -21.92
C SER A 114 -13.43 7.25 -21.27
N GLY A 115 -12.11 7.35 -21.14
CA GLY A 115 -11.43 8.47 -20.46
C GLY A 115 -11.32 8.34 -18.94
N GLY A 116 -12.03 7.39 -18.30
CA GLY A 116 -11.99 7.14 -16.86
C GLY A 116 -10.62 6.70 -16.35
N ARG A 117 -9.87 5.92 -17.14
CA ARG A 117 -8.47 5.57 -16.82
C ARG A 117 -7.54 6.79 -16.91
N ALA A 118 -7.77 7.68 -17.86
CA ALA A 118 -6.97 8.89 -18.05
C ALA A 118 -7.25 9.95 -16.97
N SER A 119 -8.43 9.92 -16.35
CA SER A 119 -8.81 10.84 -15.27
C SER A 119 -8.42 10.37 -13.86
N LEU A 120 -7.74 9.21 -13.76
CA LEU A 120 -7.25 8.72 -12.47
C LEU A 120 -6.18 9.65 -11.90
N ASP A 121 -6.39 10.07 -10.66
CA ASP A 121 -5.37 10.76 -9.89
C ASP A 121 -4.18 9.84 -9.58
N CYS A 122 -3.09 10.43 -9.08
CA CYS A 122 -1.84 9.74 -8.83
C CYS A 122 -1.98 8.54 -7.87
N TYR A 123 -2.79 8.65 -6.81
CA TYR A 123 -2.98 7.56 -5.86
C TYR A 123 -3.83 6.43 -6.44
N SER A 124 -4.88 6.76 -7.21
CA SER A 124 -5.67 5.77 -7.94
C SER A 124 -4.83 5.02 -8.99
N ARG A 125 -3.93 5.70 -9.70
CA ARG A 125 -2.96 5.06 -10.61
C ARG A 125 -1.99 4.16 -9.87
N ALA A 126 -1.55 4.54 -8.68
CA ALA A 126 -0.70 3.69 -7.84
C ALA A 126 -1.41 2.40 -7.43
N LEU A 127 -2.70 2.48 -7.08
CA LEU A 127 -3.53 1.31 -6.74
C LEU A 127 -3.70 0.37 -7.94
N TYR A 128 -3.84 0.93 -9.13
CA TYR A 128 -3.82 0.15 -10.36
C TYR A 128 -2.44 -0.50 -10.61
N ALA A 129 -1.35 0.24 -10.43
CA ALA A 129 0.00 -0.32 -10.50
C ALA A 129 0.20 -1.45 -9.47
N PHE A 130 -0.29 -1.30 -8.24
CA PHE A 130 -0.28 -2.38 -7.24
C PHE A 130 -0.92 -3.66 -7.78
N ALA A 131 -2.08 -3.57 -8.44
CA ALA A 131 -2.75 -4.74 -8.99
C ALA A 131 -1.96 -5.43 -10.10
N LEU A 132 -1.32 -4.65 -10.97
CA LEU A 132 -0.45 -5.18 -12.03
C LEU A 132 0.81 -5.83 -11.45
N LEU A 133 1.52 -5.10 -10.58
CA LEU A 133 2.74 -5.58 -9.93
C LEU A 133 2.49 -6.82 -9.08
N GLY A 134 1.38 -6.84 -8.33
CA GLY A 134 0.99 -7.97 -7.50
C GLY A 134 0.61 -9.22 -8.28
N GLN A 135 0.38 -9.09 -9.59
CA GLN A 135 0.18 -10.22 -10.52
C GLN A 135 1.45 -10.50 -11.35
N SER A 136 2.59 -9.89 -11.00
CA SER A 136 3.84 -9.95 -11.76
C SER A 136 3.69 -9.49 -13.22
N HIS A 137 2.76 -8.56 -13.51
CA HIS A 137 2.66 -7.97 -14.84
C HIS A 137 3.72 -6.88 -15.03
N GLU A 138 4.67 -7.11 -15.94
CA GLU A 138 5.79 -6.20 -16.24
C GLU A 138 5.35 -4.77 -16.62
N VAL A 139 4.21 -4.61 -17.29
CA VAL A 139 3.63 -3.29 -17.60
C VAL A 139 3.34 -2.45 -16.34
N GLY A 140 3.17 -3.11 -15.19
CA GLY A 140 3.05 -2.45 -13.89
C GLY A 140 4.30 -1.68 -13.47
N LEU A 141 5.50 -2.10 -13.90
CA LEU A 141 6.75 -1.38 -13.60
C LEU A 141 6.81 -0.04 -14.33
N ALA A 142 6.41 0.00 -15.60
CA ALA A 142 6.34 1.25 -16.36
C ALA A 142 5.35 2.24 -15.73
N LEU A 143 4.16 1.75 -15.35
CA LEU A 143 3.17 2.59 -14.65
C LEU A 143 3.67 3.04 -13.27
N MET A 144 4.40 2.20 -12.54
CA MET A 144 5.03 2.57 -11.28
C MET A 144 5.99 3.75 -11.46
N ASP A 145 6.86 3.70 -12.48
CA ASP A 145 7.83 4.75 -12.76
C ASP A 145 7.12 6.09 -13.09
N GLU A 146 6.05 6.05 -13.87
CA GLU A 146 5.20 7.23 -14.14
C GLU A 146 4.55 7.79 -12.86
N VAL A 147 4.05 6.91 -11.98
CA VAL A 147 3.43 7.30 -10.72
C VAL A 147 4.45 7.94 -9.79
N LEU A 148 5.65 7.36 -9.66
CA LEU A 148 6.73 7.91 -8.81
C LEU A 148 7.15 9.30 -9.28
N ALA A 149 7.28 9.50 -10.60
CA ALA A 149 7.61 10.81 -11.17
C ALA A 149 6.56 11.89 -10.83
N ALA A 150 5.28 11.52 -10.76
CA ALA A 150 4.19 12.45 -10.44
C ALA A 150 3.94 12.63 -8.92
N ALA A 151 4.16 11.59 -8.12
CA ALA A 151 3.83 11.57 -6.70
C ALA A 151 4.84 12.34 -5.84
N GLY A 152 6.12 12.34 -6.25
CA GLY A 152 7.24 12.70 -5.39
C GLY A 152 7.31 11.78 -4.16
N ASP A 153 7.55 12.35 -2.98
CA ASP A 153 7.74 11.59 -1.73
C ASP A 153 6.44 11.31 -0.97
N HIS A 154 5.32 11.17 -1.69
CA HIS A 154 4.04 10.88 -1.06
C HIS A 154 4.02 9.48 -0.44
N ALA A 155 4.05 9.42 0.90
CA ALA A 155 4.18 8.18 1.66
C ALA A 155 3.15 7.10 1.29
N LYS A 156 1.85 7.43 1.23
CA LYS A 156 0.80 6.45 0.92
C LYS A 156 0.92 5.90 -0.49
N THR A 157 1.28 6.74 -1.46
CA THR A 157 1.49 6.30 -2.85
C THR A 157 2.65 5.31 -2.91
N ARG A 158 3.78 5.63 -2.27
CA ARG A 158 4.94 4.74 -2.23
C ARG A 158 4.64 3.43 -1.48
N HIS A 159 3.86 3.47 -0.39
CA HIS A 159 3.37 2.27 0.30
C HIS A 159 2.52 1.36 -0.60
N VAL A 160 1.69 1.92 -1.47
CA VAL A 160 0.92 1.12 -2.44
C VAL A 160 1.84 0.40 -3.42
N LEU A 161 2.84 1.10 -3.96
CA LEU A 161 3.81 0.53 -4.90
C LEU A 161 4.71 -0.53 -4.23
N LEU A 162 5.21 -0.25 -3.02
CA LEU A 162 5.93 -1.23 -2.19
C LEU A 162 5.10 -2.50 -1.98
N HIS A 163 3.79 -2.36 -1.76
CA HIS A 163 2.91 -3.50 -1.57
C HIS A 163 2.80 -4.36 -2.84
N GLY A 164 2.73 -3.72 -4.01
CA GLY A 164 2.66 -4.40 -5.30
C GLY A 164 3.94 -5.17 -5.61
N LEU A 165 5.10 -4.52 -5.46
CA LEU A 165 6.42 -5.11 -5.66
C LEU A 165 6.70 -6.26 -4.68
N TRP A 166 6.23 -6.16 -3.44
CA TRP A 166 6.36 -7.23 -2.46
C TRP A 166 5.52 -8.45 -2.82
N LEU A 167 4.32 -8.25 -3.34
CA LEU A 167 3.43 -9.34 -3.75
C LEU A 167 3.94 -10.00 -5.05
N GLY A 168 4.41 -9.22 -6.02
CA GLY A 168 4.98 -9.71 -7.27
C GLY A 168 6.32 -10.43 -7.09
N GLN A 169 6.37 -11.72 -7.43
CA GLN A 169 7.58 -12.53 -7.28
C GLN A 169 8.45 -12.53 -8.54
N ASP A 170 7.84 -12.39 -9.73
CA ASP A 170 8.47 -12.59 -11.04
C ASP A 170 8.49 -11.28 -11.85
N LEU A 171 9.09 -10.25 -11.28
CA LEU A 171 9.25 -8.94 -11.91
C LEU A 171 10.73 -8.66 -12.19
N ASP A 172 11.05 -8.04 -13.32
CA ASP A 172 12.40 -7.61 -13.64
C ASP A 172 12.99 -6.73 -12.52
N ARG A 173 14.04 -7.25 -11.89
CA ARG A 173 14.75 -6.62 -10.77
C ARG A 173 13.79 -6.19 -9.65
N GLY A 174 12.71 -6.94 -9.45
CA GLY A 174 11.64 -6.59 -8.53
C GLY A 174 12.11 -6.43 -7.09
N ALA A 175 13.06 -7.26 -6.65
CA ALA A 175 13.64 -7.18 -5.31
C ALA A 175 14.53 -5.93 -5.14
N GLU A 176 15.36 -5.59 -6.14
CA GLU A 176 16.17 -4.38 -6.13
C GLU A 176 15.30 -3.12 -6.14
N ARG A 177 14.23 -3.11 -6.93
CA ARG A 177 13.25 -2.02 -6.96
C ARG A 177 12.53 -1.87 -5.63
N LEU A 178 12.13 -2.98 -5.00
CA LEU A 178 11.51 -2.98 -3.68
C LEU A 178 12.45 -2.41 -2.62
N LEU A 179 13.73 -2.82 -2.65
CA LEU A 179 14.76 -2.31 -1.75
C LEU A 179 15.01 -0.81 -1.96
N ALA A 180 15.19 -0.38 -3.21
CA ALA A 180 15.43 1.03 -3.53
C ALA A 180 14.26 1.92 -3.08
N LEU A 181 13.02 1.46 -3.29
CA LEU A 181 11.84 2.22 -2.88
C LEU A 181 11.65 2.27 -1.36
N SER A 182 11.97 1.18 -0.65
CA SER A 182 11.81 1.08 0.82
C SER A 182 12.93 1.77 1.60
N SER A 183 14.08 2.00 0.98
CA SER A 183 15.21 2.76 1.56
C SER A 183 15.26 4.23 1.11
N GLY A 184 14.41 4.63 0.16
CA GLY A 184 14.30 6.00 -0.32
C GLY A 184 13.29 6.84 0.46
N PRO A 185 13.22 8.16 0.19
CA PRO A 185 12.25 9.03 0.82
C PRO A 185 10.80 8.55 0.60
N PRO A 186 9.89 8.74 1.57
CA PRO A 186 10.11 9.37 2.88
C PRO A 186 10.57 8.38 3.96
N PHE A 187 11.05 7.18 3.60
CA PHE A 187 11.35 6.07 4.52
C PHE A 187 12.83 5.97 4.91
N ASP A 188 13.67 6.83 4.35
CA ASP A 188 15.13 6.90 4.54
C ASP A 188 15.55 7.17 6.00
N ASN A 189 14.65 7.68 6.84
CA ASN A 189 14.87 7.82 8.27
C ASN A 189 14.71 6.52 9.08
N GLY A 190 14.26 5.42 8.47
CA GLY A 190 14.13 4.12 9.13
C GLY A 190 13.09 4.07 10.26
N ASN A 191 12.06 4.93 10.21
CA ASN A 191 11.01 5.01 11.22
C ASN A 191 9.62 4.54 10.74
N ASP A 192 9.53 3.96 9.54
CA ASP A 192 8.29 3.38 9.03
C ASP A 192 8.35 1.84 9.13
N PRO A 193 7.63 1.20 10.08
CA PRO A 193 7.70 -0.24 10.29
C PRO A 193 7.21 -1.04 9.08
N ILE A 194 6.27 -0.50 8.31
CA ILE A 194 5.75 -1.16 7.11
C ILE A 194 6.80 -1.10 6.00
N ALA A 195 7.49 0.03 5.79
CA ALA A 195 8.56 0.12 4.80
C ALA A 195 9.74 -0.80 5.16
N LEU A 196 10.11 -0.87 6.44
CA LEU A 196 11.16 -1.77 6.94
C LEU A 196 10.79 -3.25 6.74
N PHE A 197 9.53 -3.63 6.96
CA PHE A 197 9.02 -4.97 6.64
C PHE A 197 9.21 -5.31 5.15
N ARG A 198 8.86 -4.38 4.26
CA ARG A 198 9.05 -4.55 2.81
C ARG A 198 10.52 -4.62 2.42
N MET A 199 11.36 -3.81 3.06
CA MET A 199 12.82 -3.83 2.91
C MET A 199 13.40 -5.19 3.27
N ALA A 200 12.97 -5.77 4.40
CA ALA A 200 13.41 -7.10 4.82
C ALA A 200 13.07 -8.19 3.80
N GLY A 201 11.86 -8.16 3.25
CA GLY A 201 11.46 -9.07 2.17
C GLY A 201 12.30 -8.92 0.90
N ALA A 202 12.67 -7.69 0.54
CA ALA A 202 13.59 -7.43 -0.57
C ALA A 202 15.00 -7.99 -0.29
N LEU A 203 15.54 -7.71 0.90
CA LEU A 203 16.85 -8.17 1.33
C LEU A 203 16.93 -9.70 1.37
N ARG A 204 15.87 -10.38 1.82
CA ARG A 204 15.76 -11.84 1.75
C ARG A 204 15.86 -12.35 0.32
N ARG A 205 15.08 -11.77 -0.61
CA ARG A 205 15.10 -12.16 -2.03
C ARG A 205 16.47 -11.95 -2.68
N LEU A 206 17.26 -11.01 -2.17
CA LEU A 206 18.63 -10.71 -2.61
C LEU A 206 19.70 -11.50 -1.84
N GLY A 207 19.34 -12.42 -0.93
CA GLY A 207 20.28 -13.20 -0.13
C GLY A 207 20.99 -12.41 1.00
N ARG A 208 20.57 -11.17 1.25
CA ARG A 208 21.13 -10.26 2.26
C ARG A 208 20.46 -10.47 3.62
N TYR A 209 20.57 -11.68 4.14
CA TYR A 209 19.74 -12.15 5.27
C TYR A 209 19.99 -11.38 6.59
N ASP A 210 21.23 -11.09 6.94
CA ASP A 210 21.55 -10.44 8.22
C ASP A 210 21.06 -8.98 8.26
N GLU A 211 21.09 -8.29 7.11
CA GLU A 211 20.48 -6.96 6.95
C GLU A 211 18.95 -7.05 7.01
N GLY A 212 18.37 -8.10 6.40
CA GLY A 212 16.93 -8.35 6.47
C GLY A 212 16.43 -8.58 7.89
N LEU A 213 17.16 -9.35 8.71
CA LEU A 213 16.82 -9.54 10.13
C LEU A 213 16.91 -8.22 10.90
N THR A 214 17.97 -7.44 10.69
CA THR A 214 18.12 -6.12 11.32
C THR A 214 16.95 -5.19 11.00
N ALA A 215 16.46 -5.24 9.75
CA ALA A 215 15.30 -4.47 9.33
C ALA A 215 14.01 -4.92 10.04
N ILE A 216 13.81 -6.23 10.23
CA ILE A 216 12.66 -6.75 10.98
C ILE A 216 12.73 -6.38 12.45
N ASP A 217 13.89 -6.50 13.09
CA ASP A 217 14.08 -6.14 14.50
C ASP A 217 13.70 -4.66 14.71
N ARG A 218 14.18 -3.77 13.84
CA ARG A 218 13.82 -2.35 13.87
C ARG A 218 12.33 -2.12 13.64
N ALA A 219 11.70 -2.86 12.73
CA ALA A 219 10.26 -2.75 12.47
C ALA A 219 9.43 -3.17 13.70
N LEU A 220 9.86 -4.22 14.42
CA LEU A 220 9.23 -4.69 15.65
C LEU A 220 9.35 -3.64 16.77
N ASP A 221 10.52 -3.01 16.93
CA ASP A 221 10.74 -1.94 17.92
C ASP A 221 9.84 -0.71 17.71
N LEU A 222 9.44 -0.45 16.47
CA LEU A 222 8.62 0.71 16.09
C LEU A 222 7.11 0.41 16.08
N LEU A 223 6.72 -0.86 16.15
CA LEU A 223 5.32 -1.23 16.01
C LEU A 223 4.52 -0.82 17.24
N PRO A 224 3.40 -0.08 17.09
CA PRO A 224 2.54 0.26 18.21
C PRO A 224 1.99 -0.98 18.93
N PRO A 225 1.87 -0.95 20.26
CA PRO A 225 1.21 -2.02 20.99
C PRO A 225 -0.24 -2.14 20.51
N GLY A 226 -0.63 -3.35 20.07
CA GLY A 226 -1.98 -3.64 19.61
C GLY A 226 -2.14 -3.94 18.11
N ASP A 227 -1.14 -3.68 17.27
CA ASP A 227 -1.17 -4.10 15.87
C ASP A 227 -0.75 -5.57 15.70
N LEU A 228 -1.58 -6.47 16.24
CA LEU A 228 -1.30 -7.90 16.29
C LEU A 228 -1.15 -8.51 14.89
N THR A 229 -1.86 -7.98 13.90
CA THR A 229 -1.82 -8.48 12.52
C THR A 229 -0.48 -8.18 11.87
N VAL A 230 0.01 -6.93 11.97
CA VAL A 230 1.32 -6.57 11.41
C VAL A 230 2.45 -7.25 12.20
N HIS A 231 2.31 -7.38 13.52
CA HIS A 231 3.26 -8.13 14.34
C HIS A 231 3.40 -9.59 13.86
N ALA A 232 2.29 -10.27 13.58
CA ALA A 232 2.32 -11.64 13.09
C ALA A 232 3.01 -11.77 11.72
N ASP A 233 2.83 -10.80 10.83
CA ASP A 233 3.51 -10.79 9.53
C ASP A 233 5.03 -10.53 9.67
N LEU A 234 5.44 -9.63 10.57
CA LEU A 234 6.86 -9.40 10.88
C LEU A 234 7.55 -10.66 11.42
N VAL A 235 6.93 -11.34 12.38
CA VAL A 235 7.47 -12.60 12.96
C VAL A 235 7.55 -13.71 11.89
N ARG A 236 6.56 -13.78 11.00
CA ARG A 236 6.58 -14.74 9.87
C ARG A 236 7.76 -14.46 8.95
N GLU A 237 7.99 -13.20 8.59
CA GLU A 237 9.11 -12.84 7.72
C GLU A 237 10.48 -13.05 8.39
N HIS A 238 10.62 -12.72 9.68
CA HIS A 238 11.81 -13.08 10.46
C HIS A 238 12.14 -14.59 10.36
N SER A 239 11.10 -15.41 10.55
CA SER A 239 11.21 -16.87 10.48
C SER A 239 11.60 -17.35 9.08
N LEU A 240 11.03 -16.74 8.03
CA LEU A 240 11.40 -17.03 6.64
C LEU A 240 12.86 -16.67 6.35
N ILE A 241 13.31 -15.48 6.75
CA ILE A 241 14.70 -15.04 6.57
C ILE A 241 15.67 -16.02 7.25
N SER A 242 15.38 -16.39 8.50
CA SER A 242 16.21 -17.32 9.26
C SER A 242 16.28 -18.69 8.58
N ALA A 243 15.13 -19.24 8.17
CA ALA A 243 15.06 -20.53 7.51
C ALA A 243 15.77 -20.54 6.14
N THR A 244 15.58 -19.51 5.31
CA THR A 244 16.27 -19.42 4.01
C THR A 244 17.78 -19.28 4.19
N ARG A 245 18.23 -18.45 5.14
CA ARG A 245 19.66 -18.31 5.47
C ARG A 245 20.29 -19.64 5.87
N ASP A 246 19.60 -20.44 6.69
CA ASP A 246 20.10 -21.73 7.14
C ASP A 246 20.17 -22.75 6.01
N ILE A 247 19.21 -22.72 5.06
CA ILE A 247 19.24 -23.56 3.86
C ILE A 247 20.45 -23.21 2.99
N ASP A 248 20.69 -21.92 2.73
CA ASP A 248 21.79 -21.46 1.88
C ASP A 248 23.18 -21.70 2.48
N ARG A 249 23.28 -21.65 3.82
CA ARG A 249 24.53 -21.92 4.55
C ARG A 249 24.86 -23.41 4.65
N ARG A 250 23.94 -24.32 4.32
CA ARG A 250 24.26 -25.76 4.32
C ARG A 250 25.23 -26.07 3.17
N PRO A 251 26.34 -26.76 3.44
CA PRO A 251 27.26 -27.17 2.37
C PRO A 251 26.50 -28.08 1.40
N ARG A 252 26.53 -27.76 0.09
CA ARG A 252 26.06 -28.68 -0.95
C ARG A 252 26.86 -29.97 -0.82
N ALA A 253 26.24 -31.03 -0.32
CA ALA A 253 26.88 -32.34 -0.22
C ALA A 253 27.44 -32.71 -1.60
N ARG A 254 28.76 -32.94 -1.65
CA ARG A 254 29.47 -33.35 -2.85
C ARG A 254 28.78 -34.60 -3.40
N THR A 255 28.05 -34.48 -4.49
CA THR A 255 27.76 -35.61 -5.39
C THR A 255 29.08 -35.93 -6.12
N GLY A 256 30.07 -36.39 -5.36
CA GLY A 256 31.35 -36.89 -5.83
C GLY A 256 31.29 -38.41 -5.79
N GLY A 257 31.52 -39.01 -6.94
CA GLY A 257 31.20 -40.40 -7.21
C GLY A 257 31.97 -41.42 -6.41
N THR A 258 31.38 -42.60 -6.34
CA THR A 258 32.09 -43.86 -6.26
C THR A 258 31.67 -44.68 -7.47
N ALA A 259 32.42 -44.51 -8.57
CA ALA A 259 32.58 -45.57 -9.54
C ALA A 259 33.75 -46.42 -9.04
N SER A 260 33.47 -47.67 -8.66
CA SER A 260 34.44 -48.74 -8.52
C SER A 260 33.78 -50.01 -9.06
#